data_AF-A0A088ET35-F1
#
_entry.id   AF-A0A088ET35-F1
#
_cell.length_a   1.000
_cell.length_b   1.000
_cell.length_c   1.000
_cell.angle_alpha   90.00
_cell.angle_beta   90.00
_cell.angle_gamma   90.00
#
_symmetry.space_group_name_H-M   'P 1'
#
loop_
_entity.id
_entity.type
_entity.pdbx_description
1 polymer ?
#
loop_
_entity_poly.entity_id
_entity_poly.type
_entity_poly.pdbx_seq_one_letter_code
_entity_poly.pdbx_strand_id
1 'polypeptide(L)'
;MKFTPGKIITLLLLMLASICMYGQQGNSPTLKGILEKQLREGTSWNPASTTYDEQDLTVTLPIIKTYLIEEGFEFPNREEFATRIKQVFGRTIDYGSVNQYVRVDLLDQCNRSLSFSLDGEYVKDLFAIKKEAFITPLVALPALIDYQKEYPQLAKIEDKTVHGGDKEIEVWRNLNFPTLLEQRQFNVARIIAINMYLFQGSKRHKQWLLEYDKAFVNSLVITHGYTKDDDFNRFVLQGYLDHTQANHIVAQGSVGDIVVTRNCKGKLEIKTELLRMIVKMTSKEDSRLTSGLLQFIIKQGHGEKLTLSSNERRETYAYLSNEYDNLYIQNEKQGLGIDFYPNTLMAMLLAHDKGAEVYLKSKNYFGLSHLKEIVTYAKNETIYE
;
A
#
# COMPACT_ATOMS: atom_id res chain seq x y z
N MET A 1 -4.50 -20.36 -13.84
CA MET A 1 -3.71 -20.40 -15.08
C MET A 1 -2.77 -21.60 -15.00
N LYS A 2 -2.81 -22.55 -15.96
CA LYS A 2 -1.87 -23.68 -15.99
C LYS A 2 -0.59 -23.22 -16.70
N PHE A 3 0.53 -23.18 -15.98
CA PHE A 3 1.85 -22.81 -16.50
C PHE A 3 2.44 -23.98 -17.30
N THR A 4 2.97 -23.72 -18.51
CA THR A 4 3.65 -24.73 -19.34
C THR A 4 5.17 -24.66 -19.18
N PRO A 5 5.85 -25.75 -18.78
CA PRO A 5 7.25 -25.76 -18.31
C PRO A 5 8.33 -25.77 -19.42
N GLY A 6 7.95 -25.56 -20.69
CA GLY A 6 8.83 -25.87 -21.83
C GLY A 6 9.91 -24.81 -22.16
N LYS A 7 9.71 -23.54 -21.78
CA LYS A 7 10.63 -22.44 -22.16
C LYS A 7 11.67 -22.08 -21.08
N ILE A 8 11.47 -22.55 -19.85
CA ILE A 8 12.32 -22.27 -18.69
C ILE A 8 13.72 -22.92 -18.83
N ILE A 9 13.81 -24.06 -19.49
CA ILE A 9 15.05 -24.87 -19.51
C ILE A 9 16.14 -24.25 -20.40
N THR A 10 15.76 -23.62 -21.53
CA THR A 10 16.73 -23.16 -22.52
C THR A 10 17.39 -21.83 -22.12
N LEU A 11 16.70 -20.95 -21.38
CA LEU A 11 17.25 -19.67 -20.93
C LEU A 11 18.13 -19.81 -19.67
N LEU A 12 17.77 -20.71 -18.75
CA LEU A 12 18.58 -21.04 -17.56
C LEU A 12 19.94 -21.64 -17.92
N LEU A 13 20.01 -22.47 -18.97
CA LEU A 13 21.26 -23.03 -19.48
C LEU A 13 22.20 -21.98 -20.08
N LEU A 14 21.67 -20.92 -20.70
CA LEU A 14 22.47 -19.81 -21.26
C LEU A 14 22.97 -18.83 -20.18
N MET A 15 22.21 -18.63 -19.10
CA MET A 15 22.67 -17.82 -17.96
C MET A 15 23.75 -18.52 -17.12
N LEU A 16 23.68 -19.85 -16.96
CA LEU A 16 24.73 -20.62 -16.29
C LEU A 16 26.08 -20.56 -17.02
N ALA A 17 26.07 -20.49 -18.36
CA ALA A 17 27.29 -20.38 -19.15
C ALA A 17 27.99 -19.01 -18.99
N SER A 18 27.23 -17.93 -18.73
CA SER A 18 27.80 -16.58 -18.57
C SER A 18 28.38 -16.33 -17.17
N ILE A 19 27.90 -17.05 -16.14
CA ILE A 19 28.41 -16.94 -14.76
C ILE A 19 29.75 -17.68 -14.59
N CYS A 20 30.07 -18.66 -15.46
CA CYS A 20 31.34 -19.38 -15.40
C CYS A 20 32.57 -18.58 -15.89
N MET A 21 32.40 -17.38 -16.45
CA MET A 21 33.53 -16.60 -17.02
C MET A 21 33.96 -15.37 -16.23
N TYR A 22 33.36 -15.07 -15.07
CA TYR A 22 33.85 -14.01 -14.18
C TYR A 22 34.42 -14.59 -12.89
N GLY A 23 35.61 -15.19 -13.02
CA GLY A 23 36.47 -15.49 -11.89
C GLY A 23 37.32 -14.28 -11.51
N GLN A 24 37.18 -13.88 -10.24
CA GLN A 24 38.07 -13.03 -9.42
C GLN A 24 37.93 -11.50 -9.49
N GLN A 25 37.17 -10.93 -8.53
CA GLN A 25 37.71 -10.08 -7.44
C GLN A 25 36.57 -9.66 -6.49
N GLY A 26 36.75 -9.94 -5.19
CA GLY A 26 35.81 -9.62 -4.11
C GLY A 26 34.86 -10.78 -3.77
N ASN A 27 34.71 -11.11 -2.48
CA ASN A 27 33.73 -12.08 -1.95
C ASN A 27 32.29 -11.59 -2.20
N SER A 28 31.86 -11.52 -3.46
CA SER A 28 30.46 -11.31 -3.80
C SER A 28 29.68 -12.57 -3.41
N PRO A 29 28.54 -12.46 -2.74
CA PRO A 29 27.69 -13.60 -2.43
C PRO A 29 27.31 -14.31 -3.73
N THR A 30 27.45 -15.63 -3.73
CA THR A 30 26.96 -16.46 -4.84
C THR A 30 25.55 -16.94 -4.50
N LEU A 31 24.68 -17.05 -5.50
CA LEU A 31 23.33 -17.62 -5.34
C LEU A 31 23.38 -18.96 -4.60
N LYS A 32 24.34 -19.83 -4.92
CA LYS A 32 24.53 -21.13 -4.26
C LYS A 32 24.88 -20.98 -2.78
N GLY A 33 25.76 -20.03 -2.43
CA GLY A 33 26.15 -19.78 -1.04
C GLY A 33 25.00 -19.26 -0.19
N ILE A 34 24.20 -18.32 -0.72
CA ILE A 34 23.01 -17.81 -0.03
C ILE A 34 21.92 -18.90 0.07
N LEU A 35 21.69 -19.68 -0.99
CA LEU A 35 20.74 -20.80 -0.95
C LEU A 35 21.17 -21.83 0.10
N GLU A 36 22.45 -22.20 0.15
CA GLU A 36 22.97 -23.08 1.18
C GLU A 36 22.73 -22.53 2.59
N LYS A 37 23.03 -21.23 2.84
CA LYS A 37 22.73 -20.56 4.11
C LYS A 37 21.24 -20.71 4.47
N GLN A 38 20.34 -20.32 3.57
CA GLN A 38 18.89 -20.36 3.80
C GLN A 38 18.34 -21.78 4.01
N LEU A 39 18.91 -22.80 3.36
CA LEU A 39 18.52 -24.20 3.58
C LEU A 39 19.02 -24.73 4.94
N ARG A 40 20.22 -24.32 5.38
CA ARG A 40 20.76 -24.68 6.72
C ARG A 40 19.97 -24.04 7.85
N GLU A 41 19.58 -22.78 7.67
CA GLU A 41 18.79 -22.03 8.66
C GLU A 41 17.33 -22.49 8.69
N GLY A 42 16.81 -23.02 7.58
CA GLY A 42 15.40 -23.36 7.44
C GLY A 42 14.52 -22.12 7.35
N THR A 43 13.25 -22.27 7.69
CA THR A 43 12.28 -21.17 7.82
C THR A 43 11.64 -21.22 9.20
N SER A 44 11.05 -20.13 9.67
CA SER A 44 10.39 -20.08 10.97
C SER A 44 9.27 -19.05 10.95
N TRP A 45 8.20 -19.32 11.69
CA TRP A 45 7.17 -18.33 12.01
C TRP A 45 7.70 -17.23 12.92
N ASN A 46 8.81 -17.47 13.62
CA ASN A 46 9.50 -16.46 14.43
C ASN A 46 10.58 -15.76 13.59
N PRO A 47 10.40 -14.48 13.22
CA PRO A 47 11.37 -13.75 12.41
C PRO A 47 12.76 -13.61 13.07
N ALA A 48 12.85 -13.72 14.41
CA ALA A 48 14.13 -13.68 15.13
C ALA A 48 14.98 -14.97 14.94
N SER A 49 14.43 -15.98 14.29
CA SER A 49 15.10 -17.27 14.07
C SER A 49 15.91 -17.32 12.77
N THR A 50 15.69 -16.40 11.84
CA THR A 50 16.40 -16.35 10.53
C THR A 50 16.90 -14.94 10.26
N THR A 51 18.10 -14.80 9.69
CA THR A 51 18.72 -13.48 9.47
C THR A 51 18.89 -13.22 7.98
N TYR A 52 18.23 -12.16 7.50
CA TYR A 52 18.35 -11.71 6.12
C TYR A 52 19.10 -10.38 6.04
N ASP A 53 19.80 -10.18 4.95
CA ASP A 53 20.55 -8.97 4.69
C ASP A 53 20.44 -8.50 3.23
N GLU A 54 21.25 -7.52 2.87
CA GLU A 54 21.32 -6.98 1.52
C GLU A 54 21.74 -8.03 0.47
N GLN A 55 22.59 -8.99 0.84
CA GLN A 55 23.06 -10.04 -0.04
C GLN A 55 21.92 -10.98 -0.42
N ASP A 56 21.07 -11.32 0.56
CA ASP A 56 19.85 -12.11 0.33
C ASP A 56 18.95 -11.46 -0.72
N LEU A 57 18.71 -10.14 -0.64
CA LEU A 57 17.99 -9.41 -1.68
C LEU A 57 18.74 -9.44 -3.01
N THR A 58 20.03 -9.13 -2.99
CA THR A 58 20.86 -8.95 -4.19
C THR A 58 20.88 -10.18 -5.08
N VAL A 59 21.00 -11.37 -4.50
CA VAL A 59 21.06 -12.62 -5.30
C VAL A 59 19.72 -12.97 -5.96
N THR A 60 18.59 -12.43 -5.48
CA THR A 60 17.27 -12.65 -6.10
C THR A 60 17.01 -11.77 -7.32
N LEU A 61 17.68 -10.61 -7.42
CA LEU A 61 17.36 -9.60 -8.44
C LEU A 61 17.47 -10.11 -9.88
N PRO A 62 18.51 -10.88 -10.28
CA PRO A 62 18.59 -11.42 -11.63
C PRO A 62 17.42 -12.38 -11.95
N ILE A 63 16.99 -13.19 -10.97
CA ILE A 63 15.89 -14.15 -11.11
C ILE A 63 14.56 -13.40 -11.31
N ILE A 64 14.30 -12.42 -10.45
CA ILE A 64 13.10 -11.57 -10.53
C ILE A 64 13.05 -10.84 -11.86
N LYS A 65 14.19 -10.29 -12.31
CA LYS A 65 14.30 -9.61 -13.60
C LYS A 65 13.90 -10.54 -14.75
N THR A 66 14.32 -11.81 -14.71
CA THR A 66 13.90 -12.80 -15.70
C THR A 66 12.38 -13.02 -15.69
N TYR A 67 11.76 -13.21 -14.52
CA TYR A 67 10.30 -13.37 -14.44
C TYR A 67 9.54 -12.15 -14.99
N LEU A 68 10.04 -10.94 -14.71
CA LEU A 68 9.46 -9.72 -15.27
C LEU A 68 9.58 -9.67 -16.80
N ILE A 69 10.75 -9.99 -17.36
CA ILE A 69 10.96 -10.04 -18.82
C ILE A 69 10.05 -11.08 -19.48
N GLU A 70 9.93 -12.26 -18.88
CA GLU A 70 9.10 -13.36 -19.41
C GLU A 70 7.60 -13.00 -19.47
N GLU A 71 7.14 -12.14 -18.55
CA GLU A 71 5.77 -11.61 -18.52
C GLU A 71 5.59 -10.31 -19.35
N GLY A 72 6.63 -9.89 -20.08
CA GLY A 72 6.57 -8.73 -20.97
C GLY A 72 6.65 -7.39 -20.24
N PHE A 73 7.24 -7.34 -19.04
CA PHE A 73 7.49 -6.09 -18.34
C PHE A 73 8.55 -5.26 -19.08
N GLU A 74 8.20 -4.02 -19.38
CA GLU A 74 9.09 -3.01 -19.94
C GLU A 74 9.65 -2.17 -18.80
N PHE A 75 10.97 -2.23 -18.62
CA PHE A 75 11.62 -1.49 -17.56
C PHE A 75 11.57 0.02 -17.86
N PRO A 76 10.98 0.84 -16.99
CA PRO A 76 10.94 2.29 -17.18
C PRO A 76 12.34 2.87 -17.16
N ASN A 77 12.51 4.03 -17.80
CA ASN A 77 13.76 4.76 -17.65
C ASN A 77 13.90 5.34 -16.22
N ARG A 78 15.08 5.89 -15.90
CA ARG A 78 15.37 6.41 -14.55
C ARG A 78 14.40 7.51 -14.09
N GLU A 79 14.02 8.41 -14.98
CA GLU A 79 13.13 9.52 -14.65
C GLU A 79 11.70 9.05 -14.39
N GLU A 80 11.20 8.16 -15.26
CA GLU A 80 9.88 7.54 -15.13
C GLU A 80 9.78 6.73 -13.84
N PHE A 81 10.81 5.92 -13.54
CA PHE A 81 10.87 5.11 -12.32
C PHE A 81 10.84 6.00 -11.08
N ALA A 82 11.73 6.99 -10.99
CA ALA A 82 11.79 7.90 -9.84
C ALA A 82 10.50 8.71 -9.67
N THR A 83 9.91 9.17 -10.78
CA THR A 83 8.63 9.89 -10.76
C THR A 83 7.52 9.01 -10.23
N ARG A 84 7.40 7.77 -10.72
CA ARG A 84 6.37 6.83 -10.25
C ARG A 84 6.54 6.49 -8.77
N ILE A 85 7.77 6.21 -8.33
CA ILE A 85 8.07 5.92 -6.92
C ILE A 85 7.71 7.10 -6.00
N LYS A 86 7.98 8.33 -6.44
CA LYS A 86 7.56 9.54 -5.70
C LYS A 86 6.06 9.72 -5.68
N GLN A 87 5.38 9.49 -6.80
CA GLN A 87 3.93 9.64 -6.91
C GLN A 87 3.15 8.61 -6.10
N VAL A 88 3.64 7.37 -6.04
CA VAL A 88 2.93 6.26 -5.38
C VAL A 88 3.28 6.20 -3.90
N PHE A 89 4.57 6.32 -3.55
CA PHE A 89 5.05 6.05 -2.18
C PHE A 89 5.60 7.29 -1.47
N GLY A 90 5.60 8.47 -2.10
CA GLY A 90 6.21 9.68 -1.55
C GLY A 90 7.73 9.59 -1.37
N ARG A 91 8.38 8.60 -1.99
CA ARG A 91 9.84 8.37 -1.89
C ARG A 91 10.59 9.08 -3.01
N THR A 92 11.69 9.74 -2.65
CA THR A 92 12.63 10.29 -3.65
C THR A 92 13.76 9.29 -3.87
N ILE A 93 14.12 9.07 -5.14
CA ILE A 93 15.29 8.29 -5.51
C ILE A 93 16.46 9.24 -5.73
N ASP A 94 17.51 9.08 -4.93
CA ASP A 94 18.81 9.70 -5.17
C ASP A 94 19.72 8.71 -5.90
N TYR A 95 20.00 8.99 -7.17
CA TYR A 95 20.90 8.20 -8.02
C TYR A 95 22.38 8.45 -7.77
N GLY A 96 22.75 9.51 -7.02
CA GLY A 96 24.13 9.76 -6.60
C GLY A 96 24.52 9.00 -5.33
N SER A 97 23.55 8.53 -4.55
CA SER A 97 23.78 7.74 -3.34
C SER A 97 24.33 6.35 -3.65
N VAL A 98 25.29 5.89 -2.84
CA VAL A 98 25.88 4.54 -2.90
C VAL A 98 24.88 3.41 -2.63
N ASN A 99 23.80 3.71 -1.91
CA ASN A 99 22.77 2.71 -1.59
C ASN A 99 22.01 2.34 -2.85
N GLN A 100 21.98 1.05 -3.21
CA GLN A 100 21.33 0.58 -4.44
C GLN A 100 19.80 0.49 -4.33
N TYR A 101 19.29 0.60 -3.10
CA TYR A 101 17.89 0.35 -2.77
C TYR A 101 17.24 1.56 -2.11
N VAL A 102 15.95 1.74 -2.37
CA VAL A 102 15.07 2.57 -1.55
C VAL A 102 13.98 1.68 -0.98
N ARG A 103 14.01 1.49 0.34
CA ARG A 103 12.94 0.78 1.05
C ARG A 103 11.66 1.61 1.09
N VAL A 104 10.55 0.94 0.87
CA VAL A 104 9.17 1.39 1.05
C VAL A 104 8.58 0.48 2.13
N ASP A 105 8.31 1.06 3.29
CA ASP A 105 7.58 0.39 4.37
C ASP A 105 6.08 0.57 4.13
N LEU A 106 5.39 -0.56 3.96
CA LEU A 106 3.96 -0.65 3.65
C LEU A 106 3.07 -0.42 4.88
N LEU A 107 3.65 -0.40 6.09
CA LEU A 107 2.93 -0.14 7.35
C LEU A 107 3.15 1.31 7.83
N ASP A 108 4.31 1.89 7.56
CA ASP A 108 4.63 3.27 7.89
C ASP A 108 5.24 4.01 6.70
N GLN A 109 4.43 4.84 6.04
CA GLN A 109 4.85 5.67 4.91
C GLN A 109 5.99 6.63 5.23
N CYS A 110 6.36 6.85 6.49
CA CYS A 110 7.41 7.76 6.93
C CYS A 110 8.67 7.04 7.40
N ASN A 111 8.62 5.74 7.65
CA ASN A 111 9.81 4.98 7.96
C ASN A 111 10.77 4.99 6.76
N ARG A 112 11.97 5.51 6.99
CA ARG A 112 13.04 5.64 5.98
C ARG A 112 14.21 4.69 6.23
N SER A 113 14.24 4.01 7.38
CA SER A 113 15.33 3.16 7.79
C SER A 113 15.48 1.98 6.83
N LEU A 114 16.69 1.71 6.36
CA LEU A 114 16.94 0.51 5.56
C LEU A 114 17.06 -0.67 6.52
N SER A 115 16.13 -1.62 6.44
CA SER A 115 16.25 -2.92 7.10
C SER A 115 15.87 -4.02 6.13
N PHE A 116 16.49 -5.17 6.31
CA PHE A 116 16.21 -6.37 5.55
C PHE A 116 15.67 -7.39 6.55
N SER A 117 14.36 -7.61 6.54
CA SER A 117 13.74 -8.64 7.36
C SER A 117 12.60 -9.31 6.59
N LEU A 118 12.47 -10.62 6.77
CA LEU A 118 11.28 -11.35 6.40
C LEU A 118 10.37 -11.38 7.63
N ASP A 119 9.62 -10.31 7.84
CA ASP A 119 8.70 -10.24 8.97
C ASP A 119 7.42 -11.05 8.69
N GLY A 120 7.43 -12.35 9.01
CA GLY A 120 6.22 -13.18 9.14
C GLY A 120 5.23 -13.16 7.95
N GLU A 121 3.94 -13.40 8.24
CA GLU A 121 2.86 -13.63 7.25
C GLU A 121 2.61 -12.46 6.27
N TYR A 122 3.08 -11.24 6.59
CA TYR A 122 2.80 -10.06 5.78
C TYR A 122 4.09 -9.38 5.40
N VAL A 123 4.40 -9.38 4.11
CA VAL A 123 5.54 -8.62 3.58
C VAL A 123 5.32 -7.14 3.86
N LYS A 124 6.11 -6.61 4.80
CA LYS A 124 6.05 -5.20 5.22
C LYS A 124 6.79 -4.27 4.28
N ASP A 125 7.73 -4.79 3.50
CA ASP A 125 8.67 -3.96 2.77
C ASP A 125 8.72 -4.27 1.28
N LEU A 126 8.80 -3.20 0.48
CA LEU A 126 9.22 -3.24 -0.91
C LEU A 126 10.54 -2.48 -1.07
N PHE A 127 11.39 -2.94 -1.96
CA PHE A 127 12.65 -2.33 -2.31
C PHE A 127 12.57 -1.84 -3.76
N ALA A 128 12.69 -0.52 -3.95
CA ALA A 128 12.90 0.04 -5.26
C ALA A 128 14.37 -0.11 -5.66
N ILE A 129 14.61 -0.89 -6.73
CA ILE A 129 15.94 -1.25 -7.21
C ILE A 129 16.41 -0.17 -8.18
N LYS A 130 17.27 0.75 -7.71
CA LYS A 130 17.60 1.97 -8.46
C LYS A 130 18.20 1.69 -9.84
N LYS A 131 19.13 0.74 -9.90
CA LYS A 131 19.88 0.43 -11.13
C LYS A 131 19.02 -0.27 -12.19
N GLU A 132 18.15 -1.15 -11.74
CA GLU A 132 17.37 -2.05 -12.61
C GLU A 132 15.94 -1.58 -12.84
N ALA A 133 15.49 -0.52 -12.16
CA ALA A 133 14.20 0.16 -12.36
C ALA A 133 12.96 -0.74 -12.21
N PHE A 134 12.94 -1.59 -11.19
CA PHE A 134 11.75 -2.33 -10.75
C PHE A 134 11.66 -2.33 -9.22
N ILE A 135 10.52 -2.77 -8.68
CA ILE A 135 10.34 -2.95 -7.24
C ILE A 135 10.13 -4.41 -6.88
N THR A 136 10.64 -4.83 -5.72
CA THR A 136 10.44 -6.20 -5.23
C THR A 136 10.41 -6.22 -3.71
N PRO A 137 9.63 -7.11 -3.09
CA PRO A 137 9.89 -7.49 -1.72
C PRO A 137 11.20 -8.26 -1.59
N LEU A 138 11.68 -8.40 -0.36
CA LEU A 138 12.66 -9.41 0.00
C LEU A 138 11.94 -10.77 0.03
N VAL A 139 12.51 -11.78 -0.64
CA VAL A 139 11.96 -13.16 -0.68
C VAL A 139 13.12 -14.13 -0.57
N ALA A 140 12.99 -15.15 0.27
CA ALA A 140 13.99 -16.23 0.35
C ALA A 140 14.05 -17.01 -0.97
N LEU A 141 15.23 -17.48 -1.38
CA LEU A 141 15.42 -18.25 -2.60
C LEU A 141 14.54 -19.51 -2.65
N PRO A 142 14.39 -20.32 -1.58
CA PRO A 142 13.47 -21.45 -1.59
C PRO A 142 12.02 -21.07 -1.92
N ALA A 143 11.58 -19.86 -1.55
CA ALA A 143 10.25 -19.32 -1.83
C ALA A 143 10.15 -18.53 -3.14
N LEU A 144 11.20 -18.56 -3.97
CA LEU A 144 11.26 -17.92 -5.28
C LEU A 144 11.56 -18.92 -6.41
N ILE A 145 12.42 -19.92 -6.18
CA ILE A 145 12.85 -20.90 -7.19
C ILE A 145 12.61 -22.34 -6.77
N ASP A 146 12.54 -23.26 -7.75
CA ASP A 146 12.42 -24.69 -7.50
C ASP A 146 13.78 -25.33 -7.22
N TYR A 147 14.37 -24.99 -6.08
CA TYR A 147 15.72 -25.42 -5.73
C TYR A 147 15.88 -26.95 -5.65
N GLN A 148 14.81 -27.68 -5.35
CA GLN A 148 14.86 -29.15 -5.32
C GLN A 148 15.16 -29.72 -6.70
N LYS A 149 14.62 -29.08 -7.74
CA LYS A 149 14.84 -29.45 -9.14
C LYS A 149 16.12 -28.83 -9.71
N GLU A 150 16.37 -27.55 -9.43
CA GLU A 150 17.48 -26.79 -10.01
C GLU A 150 18.82 -27.06 -9.31
N TYR A 151 18.79 -27.35 -8.01
CA TYR A 151 19.97 -27.57 -7.15
C TYR A 151 19.81 -28.83 -6.27
N PRO A 152 19.63 -30.03 -6.85
CA PRO A 152 19.32 -31.25 -6.09
C PRO A 152 20.39 -31.65 -5.07
N GLN A 153 21.66 -31.25 -5.28
CA GLN A 153 22.72 -31.50 -4.30
C GLN A 153 22.64 -30.55 -3.10
N LEU A 154 22.25 -29.28 -3.31
CA LEU A 154 22.02 -28.33 -2.22
C LEU A 154 20.75 -28.68 -1.44
N ALA A 155 19.72 -29.20 -2.10
CA ALA A 155 18.49 -29.62 -1.44
C ALA A 155 18.70 -30.69 -0.34
N LYS A 156 19.76 -31.51 -0.44
CA LYS A 156 20.14 -32.48 0.59
C LYS A 156 20.68 -31.85 1.88
N ILE A 157 21.03 -30.56 1.86
CA ILE A 157 21.48 -29.84 3.05
C ILE A 157 20.38 -29.81 4.11
N GLU A 158 19.11 -29.77 3.68
CA GLU A 158 17.95 -29.78 4.56
C GLU A 158 17.86 -31.02 5.44
N ASP A 159 18.48 -32.14 5.05
CA ASP A 159 18.56 -33.35 5.89
C ASP A 159 19.41 -33.12 7.15
N LYS A 160 20.20 -32.05 7.18
CA LYS A 160 21.10 -31.66 8.27
C LYS A 160 20.61 -30.45 9.04
N THR A 161 19.46 -29.89 8.67
CA THR A 161 18.85 -28.76 9.37
C THR A 161 18.37 -29.24 10.74
N VAL A 162 18.88 -28.62 11.81
CA VAL A 162 18.60 -29.04 13.18
C VAL A 162 17.17 -28.65 13.54
N HIS A 163 16.37 -29.63 13.95
CA HIS A 163 14.98 -29.47 14.35
C HIS A 163 14.87 -29.29 15.88
N GLY A 164 14.04 -28.35 16.33
CA GLY A 164 13.62 -28.20 17.73
C GLY A 164 14.49 -27.27 18.59
N GLY A 165 13.89 -26.82 19.70
CA GLY A 165 14.38 -25.76 20.60
C GLY A 165 13.34 -24.64 20.73
N ASP A 166 13.67 -23.54 21.44
CA ASP A 166 12.79 -22.35 21.58
C ASP A 166 12.51 -21.62 20.24
N LYS A 167 13.20 -22.04 19.17
CA LYS A 167 13.03 -21.57 17.80
C LYS A 167 12.35 -22.68 16.99
N GLU A 168 11.06 -22.53 16.72
CA GLU A 168 10.29 -23.41 15.82
C GLU A 168 10.81 -23.27 14.37
N ILE A 169 11.88 -23.99 14.05
CA ILE A 169 12.50 -24.03 12.71
C ILE A 169 11.89 -25.17 11.89
N GLU A 170 11.27 -24.82 10.77
CA GLU A 170 10.73 -25.72 9.76
C GLU A 170 11.68 -25.83 8.56
N VAL A 171 11.62 -26.98 7.87
CA VAL A 171 12.37 -27.19 6.64
C VAL A 171 11.50 -26.78 5.46
N TRP A 172 12.06 -26.07 4.49
CA TRP A 172 11.29 -25.47 3.38
C TRP A 172 10.48 -26.50 2.62
N ARG A 173 11.06 -27.67 2.29
CA ARG A 173 10.35 -28.74 1.56
C ARG A 173 9.15 -29.34 2.29
N ASN A 174 9.03 -29.10 3.61
CA ASN A 174 7.96 -29.64 4.46
C ASN A 174 6.85 -28.62 4.73
N LEU A 175 6.91 -27.42 4.15
CA LEU A 175 5.85 -26.43 4.27
C LEU A 175 4.57 -26.95 3.63
N ASN A 176 3.51 -27.08 4.43
CA ASN A 176 2.25 -27.69 4.02
C ASN A 176 1.06 -26.72 3.99
N PHE A 177 1.14 -25.56 4.65
CA PHE A 177 0.08 -24.55 4.60
C PHE A 177 0.59 -23.13 4.89
N PRO A 178 0.64 -22.24 3.88
CA PRO A 178 0.58 -22.56 2.45
C PRO A 178 1.76 -23.46 2.05
N THR A 179 1.57 -24.31 1.04
CA THR A 179 2.65 -25.16 0.53
C THR A 179 3.77 -24.32 -0.09
N LEU A 180 5.00 -24.85 -0.14
CA LEU A 180 6.11 -24.13 -0.76
C LEU A 180 5.85 -23.77 -2.24
N LEU A 181 5.14 -24.63 -2.97
CA LEU A 181 4.75 -24.37 -4.35
C LEU A 181 3.79 -23.18 -4.45
N GLU A 182 2.77 -23.13 -3.58
CA GLU A 182 1.82 -22.02 -3.53
C GLU A 182 2.51 -20.70 -3.14
N GLN A 183 3.42 -20.74 -2.17
CA GLN A 183 4.21 -19.57 -1.78
C GLN A 183 5.05 -19.03 -2.95
N ARG A 184 5.76 -19.91 -3.67
CA ARG A 184 6.52 -19.51 -4.88
C ARG A 184 5.62 -18.85 -5.91
N GLN A 185 4.50 -19.49 -6.23
CA GLN A 185 3.55 -18.98 -7.22
C GLN A 185 2.99 -17.62 -6.81
N PHE A 186 2.62 -17.46 -5.53
CA PHE A 186 2.14 -16.20 -5.00
C PHE A 186 3.21 -15.12 -5.05
N ASN A 187 4.43 -15.39 -4.58
CA ASN A 187 5.52 -14.42 -4.56
C ASN A 187 5.87 -13.92 -5.96
N VAL A 188 6.01 -14.84 -6.93
CA VAL A 188 6.28 -14.49 -8.33
C VAL A 188 5.13 -13.67 -8.90
N ALA A 189 3.88 -14.14 -8.77
CA ALA A 189 2.71 -13.43 -9.29
C ALA A 189 2.55 -12.03 -8.66
N ARG A 190 2.82 -11.89 -7.36
CA ARG A 190 2.80 -10.61 -6.64
C ARG A 190 3.81 -9.63 -7.19
N ILE A 191 5.07 -10.07 -7.35
CA ILE A 191 6.15 -9.24 -7.91
C ILE A 191 5.78 -8.73 -9.30
N ILE A 192 5.30 -9.63 -10.17
CA ILE A 192 4.85 -9.27 -11.51
C ILE A 192 3.68 -8.28 -11.44
N ALA A 193 2.65 -8.60 -10.66
CA ALA A 193 1.43 -7.81 -10.60
C ALA A 193 1.67 -6.38 -10.12
N ILE A 194 2.49 -6.21 -9.09
CA ILE A 194 2.88 -4.90 -8.56
C ILE A 194 3.60 -4.08 -9.64
N ASN A 195 4.61 -4.63 -10.31
CA ASN A 195 5.37 -3.89 -11.32
C ASN A 195 4.52 -3.57 -12.56
N MET A 196 3.80 -4.56 -13.09
CA MET A 196 2.92 -4.40 -14.26
C MET A 196 1.80 -3.38 -14.00
N TYR A 197 1.25 -3.34 -12.78
CA TYR A 197 0.26 -2.33 -12.41
C TYR A 197 0.88 -0.94 -12.30
N LEU A 198 1.92 -0.78 -11.49
CA LEU A 198 2.45 0.55 -11.15
C LEU A 198 3.13 1.25 -12.32
N PHE A 199 3.83 0.52 -13.19
CA PHE A 199 4.63 1.13 -14.26
C PHE A 199 3.94 1.08 -15.63
N GLN A 200 3.07 0.10 -15.87
CA GLN A 200 2.37 -0.07 -17.16
C GLN A 200 0.85 0.08 -17.07
N GLY A 201 0.26 0.26 -15.88
CA GLY A 201 -1.18 0.43 -15.72
C GLY A 201 -1.99 -0.82 -16.10
N SER A 202 -1.41 -2.01 -15.97
CA SER A 202 -2.04 -3.25 -16.43
C SER A 202 -3.32 -3.58 -15.66
N LYS A 203 -4.47 -3.53 -16.35
CA LYS A 203 -5.80 -3.82 -15.77
C LYS A 203 -5.92 -5.25 -15.21
N ARG A 204 -5.33 -6.23 -15.89
CA ARG A 204 -5.31 -7.63 -15.45
C ARG A 204 -4.59 -7.77 -14.12
N HIS A 205 -3.41 -7.18 -14.00
CA HIS A 205 -2.62 -7.23 -12.76
C HIS A 205 -3.28 -6.43 -11.64
N LYS A 206 -3.96 -5.32 -11.98
CA LYS A 206 -4.83 -4.62 -11.03
C LYS A 206 -5.90 -5.52 -10.42
N GLN A 207 -6.62 -6.29 -11.25
CA GLN A 207 -7.63 -7.24 -10.77
C GLN A 207 -7.01 -8.32 -9.89
N TRP A 208 -5.84 -8.84 -10.26
CA TRP A 208 -5.11 -9.81 -9.44
C TRP A 208 -4.78 -9.24 -8.06
N LEU A 209 -4.31 -7.99 -7.97
CA LEU A 209 -4.01 -7.35 -6.68
C LEU A 209 -5.26 -7.19 -5.81
N LEU A 210 -6.41 -6.81 -6.38
CA LEU A 210 -7.68 -6.70 -5.67
C LEU A 210 -8.17 -8.04 -5.10
N GLU A 211 -7.90 -9.13 -5.82
CA GLU A 211 -8.38 -10.47 -5.45
C GLU A 211 -7.44 -11.16 -4.45
N TYR A 212 -6.13 -11.10 -4.70
CA TYR A 212 -5.13 -11.92 -4.02
C TYR A 212 -4.18 -11.13 -3.09
N ASP A 213 -3.98 -9.83 -3.28
CA ASP A 213 -3.06 -9.01 -2.46
C ASP A 213 -3.72 -7.75 -1.91
N LYS A 214 -4.80 -7.98 -1.17
CA LYS A 214 -5.62 -6.95 -0.52
C LYS A 214 -4.81 -6.10 0.46
N ALA A 215 -3.81 -6.70 1.12
CA ALA A 215 -2.94 -6.01 2.06
C ALA A 215 -2.11 -4.93 1.35
N PHE A 216 -1.56 -5.22 0.17
CA PHE A 216 -0.87 -4.22 -0.64
C PHE A 216 -1.82 -3.11 -1.12
N VAL A 217 -3.02 -3.45 -1.59
CA VAL A 217 -4.02 -2.45 -2.03
C VAL A 217 -4.40 -1.51 -0.86
N ASN A 218 -4.66 -2.09 0.32
CA ASN A 218 -4.94 -1.32 1.53
C ASN A 218 -3.76 -0.40 1.88
N SER A 219 -2.53 -0.91 1.86
CA SER A 219 -1.33 -0.11 2.14
C SER A 219 -1.17 1.07 1.17
N LEU A 220 -1.39 0.86 -0.13
CA LEU A 220 -1.30 1.94 -1.12
C LEU A 220 -2.24 3.10 -0.80
N VAL A 221 -3.51 2.80 -0.51
CA VAL A 221 -4.53 3.84 -0.28
C VAL A 221 -4.43 4.40 1.13
N ILE A 222 -4.40 3.55 2.16
CA ILE A 222 -4.48 3.95 3.57
C ILE A 222 -3.14 4.49 4.06
N THR A 223 -2.05 3.77 3.83
CA THR A 223 -0.73 4.12 4.36
C THR A 223 -0.05 5.17 3.48
N HIS A 224 -0.03 4.96 2.17
CA HIS A 224 0.70 5.83 1.23
C HIS A 224 -0.17 6.93 0.59
N GLY A 225 -1.49 6.92 0.81
CA GLY A 225 -2.39 7.94 0.27
C GLY A 225 -2.45 7.97 -1.26
N TYR A 226 -2.18 6.85 -1.93
CA TYR A 226 -2.27 6.70 -3.38
C TYR A 226 -3.74 6.53 -3.79
N THR A 227 -4.40 7.65 -4.07
CA THR A 227 -5.85 7.72 -4.31
C THR A 227 -6.22 7.95 -5.78
N LYS A 228 -5.28 7.72 -6.70
CA LYS A 228 -5.49 7.95 -8.14
C LYS A 228 -6.27 6.84 -8.85
N ASP A 229 -6.48 5.69 -8.20
CA ASP A 229 -7.20 4.56 -8.78
C ASP A 229 -8.55 4.35 -8.10
N ASP A 230 -9.62 4.64 -8.84
CA ASP A 230 -11.00 4.56 -8.35
C ASP A 230 -11.38 3.15 -7.88
N ASP A 231 -10.85 2.08 -8.49
CA ASP A 231 -11.18 0.71 -8.09
C ASP A 231 -10.53 0.37 -6.74
N PHE A 232 -9.30 0.86 -6.50
CA PHE A 232 -8.62 0.68 -5.21
C PHE A 232 -9.30 1.51 -4.12
N ASN A 233 -9.64 2.77 -4.42
CA ASN A 233 -10.41 3.63 -3.50
C ASN A 233 -11.73 2.97 -3.08
N ARG A 234 -12.49 2.45 -4.06
CA ARG A 234 -13.75 1.76 -3.81
C ARG A 234 -13.55 0.50 -2.98
N PHE A 235 -12.57 -0.33 -3.33
CA PHE A 235 -12.26 -1.56 -2.60
C PHE A 235 -11.96 -1.27 -1.13
N VAL A 236 -11.12 -0.27 -0.85
CA VAL A 236 -10.74 0.11 0.51
C VAL A 236 -11.94 0.62 1.28
N LEU A 237 -12.73 1.53 0.70
CA LEU A 237 -13.94 2.06 1.34
C LEU A 237 -15.00 0.98 1.59
N GLN A 238 -15.14 0.02 0.68
CA GLN A 238 -16.04 -1.13 0.87
C GLN A 238 -15.62 -1.98 2.08
N GLY A 239 -14.31 -2.08 2.36
CA GLY A 239 -13.80 -2.74 3.56
C GLY A 239 -14.32 -2.14 4.88
N TYR A 240 -14.68 -0.85 4.90
CA TYR A 240 -15.31 -0.20 6.05
C TYR A 240 -16.79 -0.57 6.21
N LEU A 241 -17.42 -1.06 5.15
CA LEU A 241 -18.84 -1.42 5.09
C LEU A 241 -19.10 -2.91 5.31
N ASP A 242 -18.18 -3.76 4.84
CA ASP A 242 -18.30 -5.22 4.85
C ASP A 242 -17.82 -5.85 6.16
N HIS A 243 -17.17 -5.08 7.05
CA HIS A 243 -16.72 -5.60 8.32
C HIS A 243 -17.92 -5.93 9.22
N THR A 244 -17.84 -7.03 9.97
CA THR A 244 -18.81 -7.37 11.02
C THR A 244 -18.96 -6.29 12.11
N GLN A 245 -18.02 -5.34 12.14
CA GLN A 245 -17.97 -4.20 13.05
C GLN A 245 -18.07 -2.88 12.28
N ALA A 246 -18.59 -2.88 11.04
CA ALA A 246 -18.69 -1.70 10.18
C ALA A 246 -19.33 -0.52 10.91
N ASN A 247 -20.43 -0.76 11.63
CA ASN A 247 -21.09 0.29 12.41
C ASN A 247 -20.19 0.86 13.52
N HIS A 248 -19.36 0.04 14.16
CA HIS A 248 -18.40 0.49 15.16
C HIS A 248 -17.23 1.26 14.53
N ILE A 249 -16.67 0.78 13.41
CA ILE A 249 -15.60 1.48 12.66
C ILE A 249 -16.09 2.85 12.16
N VAL A 250 -17.31 2.90 11.63
CA VAL A 250 -17.96 4.14 11.17
C VAL A 250 -18.22 5.06 12.35
N ALA A 251 -18.80 4.56 13.44
CA ALA A 251 -19.00 5.31 14.66
C ALA A 251 -17.67 5.79 15.29
N GLN A 252 -16.55 5.14 14.98
CA GLN A 252 -15.24 5.56 15.43
C GLN A 252 -14.69 6.79 14.70
N GLY A 253 -15.22 7.14 13.52
CA GLY A 253 -14.68 8.21 12.67
C GLY A 253 -13.53 7.74 11.76
N SER A 254 -13.26 6.43 11.70
CA SER A 254 -12.11 5.86 10.98
C SER A 254 -12.15 6.07 9.46
N VAL A 255 -13.31 6.41 8.90
CA VAL A 255 -13.44 6.83 7.49
C VAL A 255 -12.77 8.20 7.28
N GLY A 256 -12.92 9.12 8.23
CA GLY A 256 -12.25 10.42 8.19
C GLY A 256 -10.73 10.31 8.35
N ASP A 257 -10.25 9.34 9.15
CA ASP A 257 -8.82 9.11 9.39
C ASP A 257 -8.00 8.76 8.13
N ILE A 258 -8.63 8.20 7.09
CA ILE A 258 -7.95 7.91 5.81
C ILE A 258 -8.10 9.05 4.80
N VAL A 259 -9.07 9.92 5.01
CA VAL A 259 -9.31 11.08 4.16
C VAL A 259 -8.48 12.27 4.60
N VAL A 260 -8.41 12.52 5.90
CA VAL A 260 -7.72 13.65 6.53
C VAL A 260 -6.49 13.10 7.24
N THR A 261 -5.34 13.29 6.62
CA THR A 261 -4.08 12.70 7.09
C THR A 261 -3.00 13.75 7.28
N ARG A 262 -1.83 13.33 7.74
CA ARG A 262 -0.59 14.13 7.69
C ARG A 262 0.43 13.40 6.83
N ASN A 263 1.20 14.16 6.07
CA ASN A 263 2.41 13.61 5.47
C ASN A 263 3.55 13.52 6.49
N CYS A 264 4.67 12.97 6.05
CA CYS A 264 5.86 12.77 6.88
C CYS A 264 6.55 14.05 7.37
N LYS A 265 6.08 15.24 6.97
CA LYS A 265 6.50 16.53 7.53
C LYS A 265 5.47 17.11 8.50
N GLY A 266 4.44 16.34 8.84
CA GLY A 266 3.34 16.76 9.70
C GLY A 266 2.36 17.72 9.02
N LYS A 267 2.46 17.98 7.72
CA LYS A 267 1.51 18.87 7.02
C LYS A 267 0.21 18.11 6.74
N LEU A 268 -0.93 18.75 7.01
CA LEU A 268 -2.26 18.26 6.67
C LEU A 268 -2.36 17.92 5.17
N GLU A 269 -2.98 16.79 4.87
CA GLU A 269 -3.37 16.38 3.53
C GLU A 269 -4.82 15.89 3.55
N ILE A 270 -5.60 16.34 2.56
CA ILE A 270 -6.99 15.94 2.40
C ILE A 270 -7.12 15.19 1.07
N LYS A 271 -7.48 13.91 1.14
CA LYS A 271 -7.58 13.00 0.00
C LYS A 271 -8.92 13.20 -0.71
N THR A 272 -8.98 14.22 -1.57
CA THR A 272 -10.22 14.62 -2.25
C THR A 272 -10.82 13.55 -3.15
N GLU A 273 -10.02 12.65 -3.71
CA GLU A 273 -10.48 11.53 -4.52
C GLU A 273 -11.26 10.51 -3.68
N LEU A 274 -10.84 10.27 -2.43
CA LEU A 274 -11.60 9.43 -1.49
C LEU A 274 -12.92 10.11 -1.10
N LEU A 275 -12.93 11.42 -0.88
CA LEU A 275 -14.16 12.16 -0.58
C LEU A 275 -15.19 12.04 -1.70
N ARG A 276 -14.76 12.25 -2.94
CA ARG A 276 -15.62 12.08 -4.12
C ARG A 276 -16.12 10.64 -4.24
N MET A 277 -15.28 9.65 -3.94
CA MET A 277 -15.69 8.24 -3.95
C MET A 277 -16.71 7.94 -2.86
N ILE A 278 -16.55 8.47 -1.64
CA ILE A 278 -17.51 8.35 -0.54
C ILE A 278 -18.88 8.88 -0.99
N VAL A 279 -18.93 10.08 -1.58
CA VAL A 279 -20.18 10.64 -2.11
C VAL A 279 -20.79 9.76 -3.20
N LYS A 280 -19.98 9.26 -4.15
CA LYS A 280 -20.44 8.34 -5.22
C LYS A 280 -20.98 7.00 -4.68
N MET A 281 -20.49 6.54 -3.53
CA MET A 281 -20.90 5.28 -2.90
C MET A 281 -22.09 5.46 -1.95
N THR A 282 -22.47 6.70 -1.63
CA THR A 282 -23.56 6.99 -0.69
C THR A 282 -24.90 6.89 -1.41
N SER A 283 -25.85 6.19 -0.79
CA SER A 283 -27.23 6.10 -1.27
C SER A 283 -28.22 6.11 -0.10
N LYS A 284 -29.52 6.05 -0.40
CA LYS A 284 -30.57 5.91 0.62
C LYS A 284 -30.47 4.58 1.38
N GLU A 285 -29.91 3.55 0.74
CA GLU A 285 -29.71 2.24 1.35
C GLU A 285 -28.45 2.19 2.23
N ASP A 286 -27.43 3.00 1.93
CA ASP A 286 -26.19 3.03 2.70
C ASP A 286 -25.55 4.42 2.72
N SER A 287 -25.68 5.10 3.86
CA SER A 287 -25.05 6.39 4.16
C SER A 287 -23.98 6.28 5.25
N ARG A 288 -23.46 5.07 5.50
CA ARG A 288 -22.50 4.84 6.59
C ARG A 288 -21.17 5.56 6.37
N LEU A 289 -20.67 5.66 5.12
CA LEU A 289 -19.41 6.36 4.86
C LEU A 289 -19.50 7.86 5.14
N THR A 290 -20.58 8.53 4.71
CA THR A 290 -20.82 9.96 5.02
C THR A 290 -21.06 10.16 6.51
N SER A 291 -21.76 9.23 7.18
CA SER A 291 -21.87 9.22 8.64
C SER A 291 -20.50 9.13 9.32
N GLY A 292 -19.58 8.34 8.77
CA GLY A 292 -18.21 8.23 9.26
C GLY A 292 -17.41 9.55 9.16
N LEU A 293 -17.64 10.34 8.09
CA LEU A 293 -17.04 11.68 7.96
C LEU A 293 -17.57 12.65 9.01
N LEU A 294 -18.88 12.61 9.30
CA LEU A 294 -19.48 13.39 10.38
C LEU A 294 -18.92 12.99 11.75
N GLN A 295 -18.81 11.69 12.03
CA GLN A 295 -18.28 11.18 13.30
C GLN A 295 -16.83 11.60 13.52
N PHE A 296 -16.02 11.60 12.46
CA PHE A 296 -14.66 12.13 12.50
C PHE A 296 -14.64 13.60 12.95
N ILE A 297 -15.55 14.43 12.43
CA ILE A 297 -15.65 15.84 12.82
C ILE A 297 -16.11 16.02 14.26
N ILE A 298 -17.16 15.30 14.69
CA ILE A 298 -17.73 15.41 16.04
C ILE A 298 -16.69 15.09 17.12
N LYS A 299 -15.79 14.14 16.83
CA LYS A 299 -14.80 13.68 17.78
C LYS A 299 -13.56 14.58 17.87
N GLN A 300 -13.42 15.57 16.98
CA GLN A 300 -12.27 16.48 16.96
C GLN A 300 -12.05 17.12 18.32
N GLY A 301 -10.99 16.68 19.03
CA GLY A 301 -10.65 17.15 20.38
C GLY A 301 -10.85 16.15 21.52
N HIS A 302 -11.30 14.92 21.26
CA HIS A 302 -11.53 13.89 22.29
C HIS A 302 -10.72 12.60 22.03
N GLY A 303 -9.43 12.60 22.43
CA GLY A 303 -8.61 11.38 22.46
C GLY A 303 -8.29 10.78 21.08
N GLU A 304 -8.33 11.60 20.03
CA GLU A 304 -8.17 11.15 18.65
C GLU A 304 -6.71 10.92 18.23
N LYS A 305 -6.55 10.12 17.17
CA LYS A 305 -5.26 9.85 16.51
C LYS A 305 -4.67 11.10 15.84
N LEU A 306 -5.51 12.01 15.37
CA LEU A 306 -5.12 13.24 14.70
C LEU A 306 -5.76 14.45 15.40
N THR A 307 -4.94 15.33 15.97
CA THR A 307 -5.42 16.63 16.48
C THR A 307 -5.20 17.71 15.42
N LEU A 308 -6.27 18.42 15.06
CA LEU A 308 -6.24 19.54 14.12
C LEU A 308 -6.09 20.89 14.86
N SER A 309 -5.20 21.74 14.36
CA SER A 309 -5.19 23.16 14.74
C SER A 309 -6.47 23.87 14.26
N SER A 310 -6.78 25.06 14.78
CA SER A 310 -8.00 25.79 14.37
C SER A 310 -8.06 26.05 12.85
N ASN A 311 -6.94 26.37 12.21
CA ASN A 311 -6.88 26.59 10.77
C ASN A 311 -7.00 25.30 9.97
N GLU A 312 -6.37 24.21 10.45
CA GLU A 312 -6.52 22.89 9.84
C GLU A 312 -7.94 22.38 9.97
N ARG A 313 -8.59 22.58 11.12
CA ARG A 313 -10.00 22.26 11.32
C ARG A 313 -10.86 23.00 10.30
N ARG A 314 -10.69 24.31 10.13
CA ARG A 314 -11.43 25.10 9.12
C ARG A 314 -11.18 24.61 7.69
N GLU A 315 -9.95 24.24 7.37
CA GLU A 315 -9.60 23.65 6.08
C GLU A 315 -10.27 22.28 5.89
N THR A 316 -10.23 21.41 6.89
CA THR A 316 -10.93 20.12 6.86
C THR A 316 -12.43 20.29 6.63
N TYR A 317 -13.11 21.14 7.40
CA TYR A 317 -14.52 21.45 7.17
C TYR A 317 -14.76 21.97 5.75
N ALA A 318 -13.91 22.85 5.22
CA ALA A 318 -14.05 23.38 3.86
C ALA A 318 -14.10 22.26 2.80
N TYR A 319 -13.18 21.30 2.86
CA TYR A 319 -13.14 20.20 1.91
C TYR A 319 -14.24 19.16 2.15
N LEU A 320 -14.52 18.80 3.41
CA LEU A 320 -15.59 17.85 3.72
C LEU A 320 -16.96 18.42 3.30
N SER A 321 -17.26 19.66 3.67
CA SER A 321 -18.50 20.34 3.30
C SER A 321 -18.68 20.42 1.78
N ASN A 322 -17.63 20.71 1.02
CA ASN A 322 -17.74 20.83 -0.44
C ASN A 322 -18.35 19.58 -1.10
N GLU A 323 -18.12 18.40 -0.53
CA GLU A 323 -18.65 17.13 -1.03
C GLU A 323 -19.89 16.68 -0.23
N TYR A 324 -19.80 16.62 1.11
CA TYR A 324 -20.88 16.17 1.99
C TYR A 324 -22.08 17.12 1.98
N ASP A 325 -21.87 18.42 2.22
CA ASP A 325 -22.99 19.38 2.31
C ASP A 325 -23.61 19.61 0.93
N ASN A 326 -22.81 19.50 -0.14
CA ASN A 326 -23.35 19.50 -1.50
C ASN A 326 -24.31 18.31 -1.73
N LEU A 327 -23.94 17.10 -1.29
CA LEU A 327 -24.82 15.94 -1.36
C LEU A 327 -26.07 16.12 -0.47
N TYR A 328 -25.91 16.67 0.74
CA TYR A 328 -27.01 17.01 1.64
C TYR A 328 -28.03 17.94 0.96
N ILE A 329 -27.56 19.06 0.39
CA ILE A 329 -28.43 20.04 -0.29
C ILE A 329 -29.12 19.42 -1.52
N GLN A 330 -28.43 18.55 -2.26
CA GLN A 330 -29.04 17.80 -3.36
C GLN A 330 -30.11 16.83 -2.86
N ASN A 331 -29.86 16.14 -1.74
CA ASN A 331 -30.82 15.25 -1.11
C ASN A 331 -32.11 15.97 -0.72
N GLU A 332 -32.02 17.16 -0.11
CA GLU A 332 -33.19 17.97 0.22
C GLU A 332 -33.94 18.46 -1.02
N LYS A 333 -33.22 19.01 -2.01
CA LYS A 333 -33.84 19.61 -3.21
C LYS A 333 -34.47 18.57 -4.13
N GLN A 334 -33.87 17.38 -4.22
CA GLN A 334 -34.24 16.35 -5.20
C GLN A 334 -34.99 15.18 -4.55
N GLY A 335 -35.06 15.11 -3.22
CA GLY A 335 -35.71 14.01 -2.50
C GLY A 335 -35.00 12.67 -2.70
N LEU A 336 -33.65 12.65 -2.60
CA LEU A 336 -32.87 11.41 -2.81
C LEU A 336 -33.15 10.35 -1.73
N GLY A 337 -33.73 10.74 -0.59
CA GLY A 337 -34.13 9.85 0.49
C GLY A 337 -32.95 9.33 1.33
N ILE A 338 -31.79 9.99 1.23
CA ILE A 338 -30.60 9.68 2.04
C ILE A 338 -30.82 10.21 3.46
N ASP A 339 -30.56 9.37 4.45
CA ASP A 339 -30.59 9.77 5.85
C ASP A 339 -29.32 10.53 6.23
N PHE A 340 -29.50 11.75 6.71
CA PHE A 340 -28.44 12.67 7.09
C PHE A 340 -28.68 13.19 8.50
N TYR A 341 -27.59 13.54 9.19
CA TYR A 341 -27.68 14.26 10.44
C TYR A 341 -28.35 15.64 10.22
N PRO A 342 -29.23 16.09 11.14
CA PRO A 342 -29.83 17.41 11.05
C PRO A 342 -28.73 18.47 11.21
N ASN A 343 -28.55 19.31 10.18
CA ASN A 343 -27.50 20.32 9.97
C ASN A 343 -26.34 19.87 9.06
N THR A 344 -25.92 20.81 8.22
CA THR A 344 -24.69 20.73 7.42
C THR A 344 -23.43 20.85 8.27
N LEU A 345 -22.32 20.25 7.82
CA LEU A 345 -21.01 20.38 8.46
C LEU A 345 -20.59 21.85 8.51
N MET A 346 -20.88 22.63 7.47
CA MET A 346 -20.56 24.05 7.45
C MET A 346 -21.35 24.84 8.48
N ALA A 347 -22.64 24.52 8.69
CA ALA A 347 -23.45 25.15 9.74
C ALA A 347 -22.83 24.89 11.13
N MET A 348 -22.40 23.65 11.40
CA MET A 348 -21.71 23.31 12.65
C MET A 348 -20.43 24.15 12.83
N LEU A 349 -19.61 24.31 11.79
CA LEU A 349 -18.41 25.15 11.86
C LEU A 349 -18.75 26.61 12.18
N LEU A 350 -19.71 27.19 11.45
CA LEU A 350 -20.05 28.61 11.58
C LEU A 350 -20.66 28.93 12.95
N ALA A 351 -21.43 28.01 13.53
CA ALA A 351 -21.98 28.16 14.87
C ALA A 351 -20.88 28.18 15.96
N HIS A 352 -19.84 27.36 15.81
CA HIS A 352 -18.79 27.21 16.85
C HIS A 352 -17.54 28.07 16.64
N ASP A 353 -17.29 28.56 15.42
CA ASP A 353 -16.08 29.30 15.08
C ASP A 353 -16.41 30.62 14.34
N LYS A 354 -16.57 31.70 15.12
CA LYS A 354 -16.86 33.05 14.60
C LYS A 354 -15.82 33.57 13.59
N GLY A 355 -14.60 33.02 13.60
CA GLY A 355 -13.54 33.38 12.66
C GLY A 355 -13.54 32.57 11.36
N ALA A 356 -14.36 31.52 11.26
CA ALA A 356 -14.36 30.60 10.13
C ALA A 356 -14.73 31.30 8.81
N GLU A 357 -15.81 32.07 8.77
CA GLU A 357 -16.24 32.73 7.52
C GLU A 357 -15.16 33.66 6.96
N VAL A 358 -14.52 34.46 7.82
CA VAL A 358 -13.42 35.36 7.44
C VAL A 358 -12.23 34.56 6.91
N TYR A 359 -11.87 33.46 7.59
CA TYR A 359 -10.79 32.58 7.17
C TYR A 359 -11.06 31.97 5.79
N LEU A 360 -12.24 31.38 5.57
CA LEU A 360 -12.62 30.78 4.30
C LEU A 360 -12.57 31.80 3.15
N LYS A 361 -13.06 33.02 3.38
CA LYS A 361 -12.95 34.13 2.41
C LYS A 361 -11.51 34.51 2.11
N SER A 362 -10.66 34.61 3.14
CA SER A 362 -9.24 34.95 2.98
C SER A 362 -8.45 33.90 2.18
N LYS A 363 -8.93 32.65 2.17
CA LYS A 363 -8.38 31.55 1.37
C LYS A 363 -9.04 31.42 -0.02
N ASN A 364 -9.87 32.40 -0.41
CA ASN A 364 -10.69 32.33 -1.62
C ASN A 364 -11.45 31.00 -1.74
N TYR A 365 -12.01 30.53 -0.61
CA TYR A 365 -12.73 29.26 -0.51
C TYR A 365 -11.93 28.05 -1.04
N PHE A 366 -10.59 28.12 -0.97
CA PHE A 366 -9.66 27.11 -1.48
C PHE A 366 -9.84 26.76 -2.97
N GLY A 367 -10.57 27.59 -3.74
CA GLY A 367 -10.95 27.27 -5.12
C GLY A 367 -11.95 26.13 -5.27
N LEU A 368 -12.64 25.74 -4.19
CA LEU A 368 -13.64 24.66 -4.19
C LEU A 368 -14.96 25.16 -4.78
N SER A 369 -15.51 24.39 -5.73
CA SER A 369 -16.61 24.82 -6.60
C SER A 369 -17.91 25.14 -5.87
N HIS A 370 -18.25 24.37 -4.83
CA HIS A 370 -19.53 24.47 -4.14
C HIS A 370 -19.44 25.28 -2.85
N LEU A 371 -18.22 25.52 -2.34
CA LEU A 371 -18.03 25.97 -0.97
C LEU A 371 -18.64 27.35 -0.68
N LYS A 372 -18.61 28.28 -1.63
CA LYS A 372 -19.21 29.61 -1.45
C LYS A 372 -20.74 29.54 -1.31
N GLU A 373 -21.37 28.67 -2.10
CA GLU A 373 -22.82 28.43 -2.05
C GLU A 373 -23.19 27.73 -0.75
N ILE A 374 -22.42 26.72 -0.33
CA ILE A 374 -22.60 26.01 0.93
C ILE A 374 -22.50 26.95 2.13
N VAL A 375 -21.50 27.84 2.19
CA VAL A 375 -21.39 28.84 3.27
C VAL A 375 -22.62 29.75 3.31
N THR A 376 -23.17 30.13 2.15
CA THR A 376 -24.38 30.96 2.09
C THR A 376 -25.61 30.20 2.59
N TYR A 377 -25.76 28.95 2.14
CA TYR A 377 -26.83 28.05 2.58
C TYR A 377 -26.77 27.81 4.10
N ALA A 378 -25.61 27.43 4.63
CA ALA A 378 -25.41 27.16 6.05
C ALA A 378 -25.78 28.35 6.94
N LYS A 379 -25.50 29.58 6.52
CA LYS A 379 -25.87 30.80 7.26
C LYS A 379 -27.37 31.00 7.39
N ASN A 380 -28.13 30.58 6.37
CA ASN A 380 -29.59 30.65 6.37
C ASN A 380 -30.21 29.52 7.21
N GLU A 381 -29.46 28.41 7.42
CA GLU A 381 -29.89 27.31 8.29
C GLU A 381 -29.58 27.55 9.78
N THR A 382 -28.49 28.23 10.11
CA THR A 382 -28.05 28.52 11.49
C THR A 382 -28.94 29.54 12.25
N ILE A 383 -30.25 29.54 12.03
CA ILE A 383 -31.20 30.46 12.70
C ILE A 383 -31.51 30.03 14.16
N TYR A 384 -30.99 28.88 14.63
CA TYR A 384 -31.14 28.49 16.04
C TYR A 384 -29.86 28.82 16.84
N GLU A 385 -29.82 30.02 17.41
CA GLU A 385 -29.15 30.29 18.69
C GLU A 385 -29.93 29.66 19.85
#